data_AF-A0A534S5Y5-F1
#
_entry.id   AF-A0A534S5Y5-F1
#
_cell.length_a   1.000
_cell.length_b   1.000
_cell.length_c   1.000
_cell.angle_alpha   90.00
_cell.angle_beta   90.00
_cell.angle_gamma   90.00
#
_symmetry.space_group_name_H-M   'P 1'
#
loop_
_entity.id
_entity.type
_entity.pdbx_description
1 polymer ?
#
loop_
_entity_poly.entity_id
_entity_poly.type
_entity_poly.pdbx_seq_one_letter_code
_entity_poly.pdbx_strand_id
1 'polypeptide(L)'
;MREKPMTENAPHQLDTLLKSIRALEPLIRAHVEEAERNRRLSPPVVAALREAKLFRMYIPKTLGGLEVPPQILYRVVEEISRIDGA
;
A
#
# COMPACT_ATOMS: atom_id res chain seq x y z
N MET A 1 -22.26 20.01 5.29
CA MET A 1 -21.27 18.93 5.16
C MET A 1 -20.99 18.41 6.56
N ARG A 2 -21.46 17.21 6.94
CA ARG A 2 -21.14 16.63 8.25
C ARG A 2 -19.78 15.96 8.12
N GLU A 3 -18.79 16.47 8.87
CA GLU A 3 -17.50 15.80 9.03
C GLU A 3 -17.75 14.41 9.62
N LYS A 4 -17.47 13.37 8.83
CA LYS A 4 -17.53 11.97 9.26
C LYS A 4 -16.42 11.79 10.31
N PRO A 5 -16.67 11.13 11.45
CA PRO A 5 -15.71 11.09 12.54
C PRO A 5 -14.40 10.46 12.06
N MET A 6 -13.40 11.31 11.91
CA MET A 6 -12.01 10.92 11.82
C MET A 6 -11.68 10.21 13.15
N THR A 7 -10.84 9.17 13.13
CA THR A 7 -10.00 8.73 14.27
C THR A 7 -10.37 7.54 15.17
N GLU A 8 -11.46 6.78 15.02
CA GLU A 8 -11.60 5.62 15.94
C GLU A 8 -10.75 4.38 15.57
N ASN A 9 -10.30 4.23 14.31
CA ASN A 9 -9.58 3.03 13.85
C ASN A 9 -8.24 3.27 13.14
N ALA A 10 -7.76 4.52 13.12
CA ALA A 10 -6.58 4.91 12.35
C ALA A 10 -5.27 4.20 12.76
N PRO A 11 -4.94 4.05 14.06
CA PRO A 11 -3.68 3.40 14.48
C PRO A 11 -3.63 1.93 14.07
N HIS A 12 -4.71 1.18 14.32
CA HIS A 12 -4.80 -0.25 13.99
C HIS A 12 -4.77 -0.50 12.47
N GLN A 13 -5.36 0.41 11.68
CA GLN A 13 -5.36 0.30 10.23
C GLN A 13 -3.96 0.55 9.65
N LEU A 14 -3.21 1.52 10.17
CA LEU A 14 -1.82 1.75 9.77
C LEU A 14 -0.94 0.52 10.08
N ASP A 15 -1.01 -0.01 11.31
CA ASP A 15 -0.21 -1.17 11.69
C ASP A 15 -0.49 -2.40 10.81
N THR A 16 -1.76 -2.60 10.44
CA THR A 16 -2.16 -3.69 9.53
C THR A 16 -1.55 -3.52 8.13
N LEU A 17 -1.56 -2.29 7.60
CA LEU A 17 -0.97 -1.98 6.30
C LEU A 17 0.56 -2.14 6.32
N LEU A 18 1.22 -1.64 7.37
CA LEU A 18 2.67 -1.80 7.52
C LEU A 18 3.08 -3.27 7.69
N LYS A 19 2.32 -4.07 8.44
CA LYS A 19 2.54 -5.53 8.52
C LYS A 19 2.41 -6.19 7.15
N SER A 20 1.44 -5.76 6.34
CA SER A 20 1.23 -6.30 4.99
C SER A 20 2.43 -5.98 4.10
N ILE A 21 2.97 -4.76 4.15
CA ILE A 21 4.17 -4.37 3.40
C ILE A 21 5.39 -5.20 3.82
N ARG A 22 5.62 -5.37 5.12
CA ARG A 22 6.73 -6.19 5.64
C ARG A 22 6.64 -7.64 5.17
N ALA A 23 5.44 -8.20 5.06
CA ALA A 23 5.24 -9.54 4.52
C ALA A 23 5.53 -9.62 3.01
N LEU A 24 5.32 -8.53 2.27
CA LEU A 24 5.61 -8.44 0.83
C LEU A 24 7.06 -8.08 0.51
N GLU A 25 7.81 -7.52 1.46
CA GLU A 25 9.18 -7.06 1.24
C GLU A 25 10.10 -8.11 0.59
N PRO A 26 10.13 -9.40 1.02
CA PRO A 26 10.98 -10.40 0.36
C PRO A 26 10.62 -10.61 -1.12
N LEU A 27 9.33 -10.59 -1.45
CA LEU A 27 8.85 -10.71 -2.83
C LEU A 27 9.26 -9.49 -3.66
N ILE A 28 9.08 -8.28 -3.12
CA ILE A 28 9.46 -7.04 -3.80
C ILE A 28 10.97 -7.06 -4.09
N ARG A 29 11.79 -7.33 -3.07
CA ARG A 29 13.26 -7.37 -3.19
C ARG A 29 13.74 -8.40 -4.22
N ALA A 30 13.10 -9.56 -4.29
CA ALA A 30 13.46 -10.60 -5.27
C ALA A 30 13.25 -10.17 -6.73
N HIS A 31 12.41 -9.16 -6.99
CA HIS A 31 12.05 -8.72 -8.33
C HIS A 31 12.57 -7.32 -8.73
N VAL A 32 13.24 -6.59 -7.84
CA VAL A 32 13.75 -5.22 -8.11
C VAL A 32 14.64 -5.19 -9.36
N GLU A 33 15.66 -6.06 -9.43
CA GLU A 33 16.59 -6.02 -10.56
C GLU A 33 15.93 -6.37 -11.90
N GLU A 34 14.96 -7.29 -11.88
CA GLU A 34 14.19 -7.67 -13.06
C GLU A 34 13.33 -6.49 -13.55
N ALA A 35 12.66 -5.81 -12.62
CA ALA A 35 11.81 -4.66 -12.91
C ALA A 35 12.62 -3.50 -13.51
N GLU A 36 13.79 -3.21 -12.94
CA GLU A 36 14.74 -2.20 -13.42
C GLU A 36 15.22 -2.50 -14.84
N ARG A 37 15.73 -3.72 -15.08
CA ARG A 37 16.19 -4.15 -16.41
C ARG A 37 15.10 -4.02 -17.48
N ASN A 38 13.86 -4.36 -17.11
CA ASN A 38 12.72 -4.32 -18.01
C ASN A 38 12.04 -2.94 -18.09
N ARG A 39 12.47 -1.96 -17.27
CA ARG A 39 11.82 -0.65 -17.09
C ARG A 39 10.31 -0.74 -16.89
N ARG A 40 9.91 -1.73 -16.07
CA ARG A 40 8.50 -2.07 -15.87
C ARG A 40 8.33 -2.80 -14.54
N LEU A 41 7.33 -2.41 -13.77
CA LEU A 41 6.97 -3.10 -12.53
C LEU A 41 6.77 -4.61 -12.74
N SER A 42 7.30 -5.39 -11.80
CA SER A 42 7.18 -6.85 -11.78
C SER A 42 5.71 -7.28 -11.63
N PRO A 43 5.15 -8.09 -12.56
CA PRO A 43 3.76 -8.54 -12.47
C PRO A 43 3.42 -9.28 -11.16
N PRO A 44 4.27 -10.16 -10.61
CA PRO A 44 4.09 -10.73 -9.27
C PRO A 44 3.93 -9.66 -8.18
N VAL A 45 4.79 -8.63 -8.18
CA VAL A 45 4.72 -7.54 -7.20
C VAL A 45 3.43 -6.76 -7.34
N VAL A 46 3.05 -6.38 -8.57
CA VAL A 46 1.79 -5.67 -8.85
C VAL A 46 0.57 -6.48 -8.40
N ALA A 47 0.56 -7.79 -8.64
CA ALA A 47 -0.52 -8.67 -8.19
C ALA A 47 -0.64 -8.69 -6.66
N ALA A 48 0.49 -8.84 -5.95
CA ALA A 48 0.50 -8.88 -4.49
C ALA A 48 0.07 -7.55 -3.86
N LEU A 49 0.55 -6.41 -4.38
CA LEU A 49 0.13 -5.08 -3.90
C LEU A 49 -1.37 -4.83 -4.15
N ARG A 50 -1.92 -5.34 -5.26
CA ARG A 50 -3.36 -5.30 -5.57
C ARG A 50 -4.18 -6.15 -4.61
N GLU A 51 -3.74 -7.37 -4.33
CA GLU A 51 -4.40 -8.27 -3.37
C GLU A 51 -4.41 -7.70 -1.96
N ALA A 52 -3.32 -7.05 -1.56
CA ALA A 52 -3.23 -6.28 -0.31
C ALA A 52 -4.04 -4.97 -0.31
N LYS A 53 -4.76 -4.66 -1.41
CA LYS A 53 -5.56 -3.43 -1.62
C LYS A 53 -4.76 -2.12 -1.49
N LEU A 54 -3.44 -2.14 -1.64
CA LEU A 54 -2.59 -0.97 -1.47
C LEU A 54 -2.87 0.10 -2.55
N PHE A 55 -3.22 -0.31 -3.78
CA PHE A 55 -3.67 0.62 -4.83
C PHE A 55 -5.08 1.20 -4.62
N ARG A 56 -5.84 0.73 -3.62
CA ARG A 56 -7.22 1.18 -3.32
C ARG A 56 -7.35 1.87 -1.98
N MET A 57 -6.22 2.28 -1.38
CA MET A 57 -6.20 2.93 -0.07
C MET A 57 -7.07 4.19 -0.01
N TYR A 58 -7.02 5.04 -1.03
CA TYR A 58 -7.72 6.33 -1.05
C TYR A 58 -9.12 6.26 -1.72
N ILE A 59 -9.60 5.06 -2.04
CA ILE A 59 -10.92 4.84 -2.65
C ILE A 59 -11.97 4.68 -1.55
N PRO A 60 -13.20 5.22 -1.70
CA PRO A 60 -14.29 5.02 -0.74
C PRO A 60 -14.60 3.53 -0.48
N LYS A 61 -15.02 3.20 0.76
CA LYS A 61 -15.40 1.82 1.12
C LYS A 61 -16.59 1.30 0.30
N THR A 62 -17.51 2.18 -0.07
CA THR A 62 -18.67 1.86 -0.93
C THR A 62 -18.26 1.41 -2.34
N LEU A 63 -17.05 1.74 -2.77
CA LEU A 63 -16.46 1.31 -4.04
C LEU A 63 -15.38 0.23 -3.82
N GLY A 64 -15.38 -0.42 -2.65
CA GLY A 64 -14.43 -1.49 -2.30
C GLY A 64 -13.01 -1.02 -1.98
N GLY A 65 -12.83 0.26 -1.68
CA GLY A 65 -11.55 0.80 -1.18
C GLY A 65 -11.41 0.73 0.33
N LEU A 66 -10.30 1.27 0.84
CA LEU A 66 -10.03 1.30 2.29
C LEU A 66 -10.44 2.62 2.95
N GLU A 67 -10.63 3.68 2.15
CA GLU A 67 -10.98 5.04 2.60
C GLU A 67 -10.05 5.50 3.73
N VAL A 68 -8.74 5.31 3.55
CA VAL A 68 -7.76 5.73 4.56
C VAL A 68 -7.61 7.26 4.56
N PRO A 69 -7.39 7.87 5.73
CA PRO A 69 -6.95 9.25 5.82
C PRO A 69 -5.60 9.49 5.11
N PRO A 70 -5.33 10.69 4.57
CA PRO A 70 -4.08 11.01 3.87
C PRO A 70 -2.80 10.69 4.65
N GLN A 71 -2.80 10.92 5.97
CA GLN A 71 -1.63 10.64 6.82
C GLN A 71 -1.25 9.15 6.85
N ILE A 72 -2.22 8.23 6.76
CA ILE A 72 -1.94 6.79 6.67
C ILE A 72 -1.42 6.46 5.27
N LEU A 73 -2.05 7.02 4.22
CA LEU A 73 -1.62 6.82 2.84
C LEU A 73 -0.14 7.17 2.67
N TYR A 74 0.28 8.35 3.13
CA TYR A 74 1.67 8.80 2.98
C TYR A 74 2.65 7.90 3.73
N ARG A 75 2.31 7.44 4.94
CA ARG A 75 3.16 6.50 5.70
C ARG A 75 3.32 5.15 5.01
N VAL A 76 2.24 4.65 4.41
CA VAL A 76 2.27 3.37 3.68
C VAL A 76 3.06 3.51 2.38
N VAL A 77 2.90 4.62 1.66
CA VAL A 77 3.70 4.92 0.46
C VAL A 77 5.18 5.04 0.81
N GLU A 78 5.53 5.79 1.86
CA GLU A 78 6.90 5.93 2.36
C GLU A 78 7.54 4.56 2.64
N GLU A 79 6.80 3.66 3.28
CA GLU A 79 7.30 2.32 3.61
C GLU A 79 7.56 1.47 2.36
N ILE A 80 6.65 1.48 1.38
CA ILE A 80 6.83 0.72 0.13
C ILE A 80 8.01 1.30 -0.67
N SER A 81 8.08 2.64 -0.78
CA SER A 81 9.15 3.33 -1.49
C SER A 81 10.53 3.12 -0.88
N ARG A 82 10.63 2.80 0.41
CA ARG A 82 11.90 2.42 1.05
C ARG A 82 12.42 1.06 0.57
N ILE A 83 11.53 0.19 0.12
CA ILE A 83 11.88 -1.14 -0.39
C ILE A 83 12.26 -1.04 -1.87
N ASP A 84 11.38 -0.41 -2.66
CA ASP A 84 11.53 -0.20 -4.10
C ASP A 84 10.85 1.11 -4.53
N GLY A 85 11.57 1.97 -5.24
CA GLY A 85 11.12 3.29 -5.67
C GLY A 85 10.80 3.40 -7.16
N ALA A 86 10.93 2.31 -7.91
CA ALA A 86 10.76 2.26 -9.37
C ALA A 86 9.33 2.55 -9.85
#